data_AF-A0A497LDS4-F1
#
_entry.id   AF-A0A497LDS4-F1
#
_cell.length_a   1.000
_cell.length_b   1.000
_cell.length_c   1.000
_cell.angle_alpha   90.00
_cell.angle_beta   90.00
_cell.angle_gamma   90.00
#
_symmetry.space_group_name_H-M   'P 1'
#
loop_
_entity.id
_entity.type
_entity.pdbx_description
1 polymer ?
#
loop_
_entity_poly.entity_id
_entity_poly.type
_entity_poly.pdbx_seq_one_letter_code
_entity_poly.pdbx_strand_id
1 'polypeptide(L)' 'IKDGQVVVKDGRVVASPVGRTYWVHVELPDWAEEVVKSIADAWEARYTVSFENYPIPEHYLARPSEVLREARLK' A
#
# COMPACT_ATOMS: atom_id res chain seq x y z
N ILE A 1 -2.84 25.10 4.76
CA ILE A 1 -1.83 24.52 5.68
C ILE A 1 -1.80 23.02 5.47
N LYS A 2 -0.63 22.37 5.40
CA LYS A 2 -0.46 20.92 5.30
C LYS A 2 0.57 20.48 6.33
N ASP A 3 0.22 19.56 7.23
CA ASP A 3 1.08 19.09 8.33
C ASP A 3 1.75 20.26 9.10
N GLY A 4 1.00 21.34 9.37
CA GLY A 4 1.51 22.55 10.03
C GLY A 4 2.23 23.58 9.14
N GLN A 5 2.56 23.24 7.88
CA GLN A 5 3.24 24.12 6.93
C GLN A 5 2.27 24.91 6.03
N VAL A 6 2.54 26.19 5.77
CA VAL A 6 1.84 26.97 4.72
C VAL A 6 2.31 26.49 3.35
N VAL A 7 1.40 25.93 2.54
CA VAL A 7 1.72 25.42 1.19
C VAL A 7 1.11 26.28 0.07
N VAL A 8 0.06 27.04 0.39
CA VAL A 8 -0.57 28.01 -0.52
C VAL A 8 -0.77 29.30 0.24
N LYS A 9 -0.44 30.43 -0.41
CA LYS A 9 -0.70 31.77 0.09
C LYS A 9 -1.13 32.66 -1.08
N ASP A 10 -2.22 33.40 -0.90
CA ASP A 10 -2.76 34.32 -1.92
C ASP A 10 -2.96 33.66 -3.30
N GLY A 11 -3.49 32.43 -3.30
CA GLY A 11 -3.73 31.64 -4.51
C GLY A 11 -2.49 31.05 -5.18
N ARG A 12 -1.29 31.25 -4.62
CA ARG A 12 -0.03 30.73 -5.16
C ARG A 12 0.52 29.61 -4.29
N VAL A 13 1.04 28.55 -4.93
CA VAL A 13 1.79 27.49 -4.25
C VAL A 13 3.13 28.06 -3.78
N VAL A 14 3.42 27.94 -2.48
CA VAL A 14 4.64 28.46 -1.85
C VAL A 14 5.52 27.35 -1.25
N ALA A 15 5.01 26.12 -1.17
CA ALA A 15 5.78 24.93 -0.78
C ALA A 15 5.14 23.66 -1.35
N SER A 16 5.96 22.64 -1.62
CA SER A 16 5.55 21.35 -2.21
C SER A 16 6.07 20.16 -1.40
N PRO A 17 5.62 19.96 -0.15
CA PRO A 17 6.04 18.81 0.65
C PRO A 17 5.48 17.50 0.10
N VAL A 18 6.23 16.42 0.24
CA VAL A 18 5.75 15.07 -0.09
C VAL A 18 4.63 14.67 0.88
N GLY A 19 3.50 14.18 0.36
CA GLY A 19 2.36 13.72 1.14
C GLY A 19 2.55 12.30 1.71
N ARG A 20 1.76 11.94 2.72
CA ARG A 20 1.67 10.56 3.23
C ARG A 20 0.87 9.69 2.26
N THR A 21 1.33 8.46 2.03
CA THR A 21 0.56 7.40 1.37
C THR A 21 -0.03 6.48 2.43
N TYR A 22 -1.33 6.59 2.64
CA TYR A 22 -2.04 5.74 3.58
C TYR A 22 -2.39 4.42 2.93
N TRP A 23 -2.14 3.32 3.63
CA TRP A 23 -2.50 1.96 3.20
C TRP A 23 -2.93 1.14 4.41
N VAL A 24 -3.71 0.08 4.15
CA VAL A 24 -4.22 -0.79 5.21
C VAL A 24 -3.38 -2.04 5.27
N HIS A 25 -2.83 -2.33 6.44
CA HIS A 25 -2.23 -3.62 6.73
C HIS A 25 -3.27 -4.46 7.44
N VAL A 26 -3.66 -5.57 6.81
CA VAL A 26 -4.65 -6.49 7.36
C VAL A 26 -3.91 -7.68 7.94
N GLU A 27 -4.02 -7.88 9.25
CA GLU A 27 -3.60 -9.13 9.90
C GLU A 27 -4.57 -10.24 9.48
N LEU A 28 -4.03 -11.21 8.74
CA LEU A 28 -4.77 -12.34 8.21
C LEU A 28 -4.58 -13.57 9.12
N PRO A 29 -5.59 -14.45 9.21
CA PRO A 29 -5.43 -15.73 9.88
C PRO A 29 -4.48 -16.66 9.12
N ASP A 30 -3.85 -17.60 9.81
CA ASP A 30 -2.83 -18.52 9.25
C ASP A 30 -3.31 -19.27 7.99
N TRP A 31 -4.59 -19.65 7.92
CA TRP A 31 -5.14 -20.35 6.75
C TRP A 31 -5.10 -19.52 5.45
N ALA A 32 -4.97 -18.20 5.56
CA ALA A 32 -4.87 -17.32 4.39
C ALA A 32 -3.60 -17.59 3.57
N GLU A 33 -2.55 -18.18 4.16
CA GLU A 33 -1.35 -18.60 3.43
C GLU A 33 -1.67 -19.61 2.32
N GLU A 34 -2.58 -20.55 2.57
CA GLU A 34 -3.01 -21.52 1.56
C GLU A 34 -3.72 -20.83 0.39
N VAL A 35 -4.49 -19.77 0.67
CA VAL A 35 -5.13 -18.96 -0.35
C VAL A 35 -4.09 -18.22 -1.19
N VAL A 36 -3.11 -17.58 -0.57
CA VAL A 36 -2.01 -16.89 -1.27
C VAL A 36 -1.25 -17.86 -2.18
N LYS A 37 -0.97 -19.08 -1.70
CA LYS A 37 -0.36 -20.13 -2.51
C LYS A 37 -1.23 -20.51 -3.71
N SER A 38 -2.53 -20.70 -3.51
CA SER A 38 -3.45 -21.02 -4.62
C SER A 38 -3.51 -19.90 -5.68
N ILE A 39 -3.38 -18.65 -5.24
CA ILE A 39 -3.30 -17.48 -6.13
C ILE A 39 -1.99 -17.52 -6.93
N ALA A 40 -0.85 -17.79 -6.28
CA ALA A 40 0.45 -17.89 -6.94
C ALA A 40 0.45 -19.02 -8.01
N ASP A 41 -0.11 -20.20 -7.69
CA ASP A 41 -0.22 -21.30 -8.65
C ASP A 41 -1.07 -20.92 -9.87
N ALA A 42 -2.19 -20.22 -9.64
CA ALA A 42 -3.07 -19.75 -10.72
C ALA A 42 -2.46 -18.60 -11.53
N TRP A 43 -1.58 -17.81 -10.90
CA TRP A 43 -0.89 -16.65 -11.47
C TRP A 43 0.09 -17.07 -12.56
N GLU A 44 0.96 -18.04 -12.27
CA GLU A 44 1.98 -18.53 -13.21
C GLU A 44 1.39 -19.04 -14.53
N ALA A 45 0.15 -19.55 -14.50
CA ALA A 45 -0.54 -20.01 -15.71
C ALA A 45 -1.13 -18.87 -16.57
N ARG A 46 -1.24 -17.64 -16.05
CA ARG A 46 -2.06 -16.56 -16.64
C ARG A 46 -1.31 -15.25 -16.85
N TYR A 47 -0.28 -14.98 -16.06
CA TYR A 47 0.47 -13.75 -16.10
C TYR A 47 1.86 -13.96 -16.68
N THR A 48 2.43 -12.90 -17.23
CA THR A 48 3.75 -12.90 -17.85
C THR A 48 4.85 -12.34 -16.94
N VAL A 49 4.48 -11.86 -15.77
CA VAL A 49 5.39 -11.45 -14.69
C VAL A 49 5.31 -12.47 -13.57
N SER A 50 6.44 -12.81 -12.95
CA SER A 50 6.45 -13.67 -11.75
C SER A 50 5.60 -13.07 -10.63
N PHE A 51 4.90 -13.91 -9.88
CA PHE A 51 4.11 -13.49 -8.73
C PHE A 51 4.93 -12.69 -7.71
N GLU A 52 6.20 -13.06 -7.49
CA GLU A 52 7.10 -12.38 -6.54
C GLU A 52 7.43 -10.94 -6.94
N ASN A 53 7.34 -10.63 -8.23
CA ASN A 53 7.62 -9.28 -8.77
C ASN A 53 6.36 -8.39 -8.80
N TYR A 54 5.20 -8.92 -8.43
CA TYR A 54 3.94 -8.19 -8.48
C TYR A 54 3.69 -7.26 -7.28
N PRO A 55 4.01 -7.64 -6.02
CA PRO A 55 3.84 -6.76 -4.88
C PRO A 55 4.64 -5.46 -5.02
N ILE A 56 4.07 -4.35 -4.56
CA ILE A 56 4.77 -3.07 -4.47
C ILE A 56 5.51 -3.04 -3.12
N PRO A 57 6.85 -3.10 -3.09
CA PRO A 57 7.58 -3.02 -1.83
C PRO A 57 7.53 -1.59 -1.25
N GLU A 58 7.60 -1.49 0.08
CA GLU A 58 7.40 -0.22 0.80
C GLU A 58 8.35 0.90 0.38
N HIS A 59 9.54 0.59 -0.16
CA HIS A 59 10.49 1.61 -0.59
C HIS A 59 10.02 2.45 -1.79
N TYR A 60 8.95 2.03 -2.49
CA TYR A 60 8.27 2.88 -3.49
C TYR A 60 7.37 3.93 -2.85
N LEU A 61 7.02 3.78 -1.57
CA LEU A 61 6.18 4.74 -0.84
C LEU A 61 7.07 5.82 -0.23
N ALA A 62 6.99 7.04 -0.76
CA ALA A 62 7.86 8.14 -0.31
C ALA A 62 7.64 8.57 1.15
N ARG A 63 6.41 8.43 1.65
CA ARG A 63 6.05 8.61 3.08
C ARG A 63 4.91 7.63 3.44
N PRO A 64 5.20 6.35 3.74
CA PRO A 64 4.16 5.40 4.07
C PRO A 64 3.49 5.76 5.41
N SER A 65 2.19 5.54 5.49
CA SER A 65 1.41 5.67 6.72
C SER A 65 0.46 4.48 6.83
N GLU A 66 0.95 3.44 7.49
CA GLU A 66 0.22 2.20 7.70
C GLU A 66 -1.00 2.38 8.62
N VAL A 67 -2.07 1.66 8.32
CA VAL A 67 -3.28 1.56 9.15
C VAL A 67 -3.54 0.09 9.44
N LEU A 68 -3.19 -0.35 10.64
CA LEU A 68 -3.37 -1.74 11.10
C LEU A 68 -4.85 -2.08 11.29
N ARG A 69 -5.26 -3.26 10.79
CA ARG A 69 -6.61 -3.82 10.93
C ARG A 69 -6.54 -5.33 11.09
N GLU A 70 -7.37 -5.89 11.95
CA GLU A 70 -7.63 -7.33 11.96
C GLU A 70 -8.67 -7.69 10.90
N ALA A 71 -8.47 -8.82 10.21
CA ALA A 71 -9.43 -9.31 9.24
C ALA A 71 -10.78 -9.65 9.91
N ARG A 72 -11.89 -9.21 9.31
CA ARG A 72 -13.25 -9.58 9.72
C ARG A 72 -13.86 -10.49 8.68
N LEU A 73 -13.55 -11.77 8.79
CA LEU A 73 -14.04 -12.82 7.90
C LEU A 73 -15.26 -13.46 8.58
N LYS A 74 -16.41 -13.39 7.91
CA LYS A 74 -17.68 -13.96 8.38
C LYS A 74 -17.95 -15.29 7.70
#